data_AF-A0A199W1U1-F1
#
_entry.id   AF-A0A199W1U1-F1
#
_cell.length_a   1.000
_cell.length_b   1.000
_cell.length_c   1.000
_cell.angle_alpha   90.00
_cell.angle_beta   90.00
_cell.angle_gamma   90.00
#
_symmetry.space_group_name_H-M   'P 1'
#
loop_
_entity.id
_entity.type
_entity.pdbx_description
1 polymer ?
#
loop_
_entity_poly.entity_id
_entity_poly.type
_entity_poly.pdbx_seq_one_letter_code
_entity_poly.pdbx_strand_id
1 'polypeptide(L)'
;MTVYSKSRGHLQNPRIKRYESPTSASAAPAEENKLTVGLIFVNERYDGWKEECLRILRSKFDDTTGSFAPDKEILEALKSSSIGNDANFKQIQKLCMPFIKFKKDETKEVGGRALDLKLPFGEIEVLKENIDVIKRQLGLEHVEVLCATDDSDRSKSGPHISLLTQNPPSPGNPVAIFLSKAEFSATGY
;
A
#
# COMPACT_ATOMS: atom_id res chain seq x y z
N MET A 1 -5.69 3.19 2.62
CA MET A 1 -5.48 1.81 3.13
C MET A 1 -6.27 0.84 2.26
N THR A 2 -5.60 0.17 1.34
CA THR A 2 -6.25 -0.86 0.52
C THR A 2 -6.30 -2.16 1.32
N VAL A 3 -7.51 -2.63 1.64
CA VAL A 3 -7.75 -3.84 2.43
C VAL A 3 -7.93 -5.02 1.47
N TYR A 4 -7.09 -6.06 1.59
CA TYR A 4 -7.22 -7.28 0.80
C TYR A 4 -7.68 -8.44 1.70
N SER A 5 -8.94 -8.85 1.59
CA SER A 5 -9.47 -10.09 2.16
C SER A 5 -9.52 -11.16 1.08
N LYS A 6 -8.83 -12.28 1.27
CA LYS A 6 -8.86 -13.41 0.34
C LYS A 6 -10.11 -14.26 0.56
N SER A 7 -11.21 -13.94 -0.11
CA SER A 7 -12.34 -14.87 -0.27
C SER A 7 -12.37 -15.42 -1.69
N ARG A 8 -12.11 -16.73 -1.84
CA ARG A 8 -12.32 -17.47 -3.08
C ARG A 8 -13.83 -17.57 -3.38
N GLY A 9 -14.21 -17.38 -4.65
CA GLY A 9 -15.40 -18.02 -5.23
C GLY A 9 -16.40 -17.10 -5.94
N HIS A 10 -16.24 -16.96 -7.26
CA HIS A 10 -17.27 -16.81 -8.31
C HIS A 10 -18.44 -15.82 -8.14
N LEU A 11 -18.49 -14.86 -9.07
CA LEU A 11 -19.64 -14.02 -9.41
C LEU A 11 -20.78 -14.88 -9.99
N GLN A 12 -21.97 -14.81 -9.38
CA GLN A 12 -23.27 -14.76 -10.08
C GLN A 12 -24.34 -14.14 -9.15
N ASN A 13 -25.13 -13.21 -9.71
CA ASN A 13 -26.05 -12.27 -9.05
C ASN A 13 -27.31 -12.93 -8.42
N PRO A 14 -28.06 -12.23 -7.54
CA PRO A 14 -28.95 -12.84 -6.55
C PRO A 14 -30.41 -12.99 -7.05
N ARG A 15 -31.09 -14.04 -6.58
CA ARG A 15 -32.55 -14.13 -6.60
C ARG A 15 -33.03 -14.48 -5.19
N ILE A 16 -33.80 -13.56 -4.61
CA ILE A 16 -34.42 -13.68 -3.29
C ILE A 16 -35.29 -14.96 -3.25
N LYS A 17 -35.02 -15.82 -2.27
CA LYS A 17 -36.00 -16.78 -1.75
C LYS A 17 -35.92 -16.75 -0.22
N ARG A 18 -37.03 -16.34 0.41
CA ARG A 18 -37.30 -16.62 1.82
C ARG A 18 -37.22 -18.14 2.03
N TYR A 19 -36.58 -18.57 3.12
CA TYR A 19 -36.76 -19.92 3.63
C TYR A 19 -36.88 -19.87 5.15
N GLU A 20 -37.95 -20.48 5.62
CA GLU A 20 -38.30 -20.70 7.02
C GLU A 20 -37.26 -21.58 7.72
N SER A 21 -37.13 -21.38 9.03
CA SER A 21 -36.15 -22.02 9.91
C SER A 21 -36.32 -23.55 9.95
N PRO A 22 -35.21 -24.31 9.88
CA PRO A 22 -35.10 -25.59 10.56
C PRO A 22 -34.13 -25.44 11.73
N THR A 23 -34.59 -25.80 12.92
CA THR A 23 -33.79 -26.07 14.11
C THR A 23 -32.68 -27.06 13.81
N SER A 24 -31.44 -26.59 13.79
CA SER A 24 -30.25 -27.41 14.04
C SER A 24 -29.18 -26.50 14.64
N ALA A 25 -28.61 -26.91 15.77
CA ALA A 25 -27.57 -26.18 16.46
C ALA A 25 -26.33 -26.08 15.54
N SER A 26 -26.14 -24.93 14.88
CA SER A 26 -24.88 -24.64 14.21
C SER A 26 -23.88 -24.16 15.26
N ALA A 27 -22.86 -24.97 15.51
CA ALA A 27 -21.67 -24.55 16.24
C ALA A 27 -21.23 -23.16 15.74
N ALA A 28 -21.00 -22.24 16.67
CA ALA A 28 -20.41 -20.94 16.37
C ALA A 28 -19.16 -21.16 15.49
N PRO A 29 -18.91 -20.31 14.47
CA PRO A 29 -17.64 -20.38 13.75
C PRO A 29 -16.53 -20.31 14.79
N ALA A 30 -15.69 -21.35 14.85
CA ALA A 30 -14.62 -21.45 15.82
C ALA A 30 -13.84 -20.13 15.84
N GLU A 31 -13.72 -19.50 17.03
CA GLU A 31 -13.11 -18.17 17.20
C GLU A 31 -11.72 -18.05 16.55
N GLU A 32 -11.06 -19.18 16.34
CA GLU A 32 -9.78 -19.30 15.64
C GLU A 32 -9.73 -18.73 14.22
N ASN A 33 -10.84 -18.64 13.48
CA ASN A 33 -10.83 -18.13 12.10
C ASN A 33 -11.12 -16.61 12.00
N LYS A 34 -11.35 -15.93 13.11
CA LYS A 34 -11.56 -14.48 13.10
C LYS A 34 -10.24 -13.77 12.83
N LEU A 35 -10.23 -12.81 11.92
CA LEU A 35 -9.07 -11.96 11.64
C LEU A 35 -8.91 -10.94 12.76
N THR A 36 -8.13 -11.28 13.79
CA THR A 36 -7.92 -10.44 14.98
C THR A 36 -6.53 -9.83 15.05
N VAL A 37 -5.65 -10.13 14.07
CA VAL A 37 -4.30 -9.60 13.98
C VAL A 37 -4.16 -8.74 12.73
N GLY A 38 -3.57 -7.55 12.86
CA GLY A 38 -3.23 -6.67 11.73
C GLY A 38 -1.74 -6.36 11.66
N LEU A 39 -1.09 -6.70 10.54
CA LEU A 39 0.29 -6.31 10.24
C LEU A 39 0.28 -5.17 9.25
N ILE A 40 0.75 -3.98 9.64
CA ILE A 40 0.78 -2.77 8.81
C ILE A 40 2.21 -2.52 8.35
N PHE A 41 2.46 -2.72 7.05
CA PHE A 41 3.76 -2.52 6.42
C PHE A 41 3.85 -1.11 5.83
N VAL A 42 4.89 -0.39 6.22
CA VAL A 42 5.14 1.00 5.85
C VAL A 42 6.48 1.10 5.15
N ASN A 43 6.51 1.82 4.02
CA ASN A 43 7.76 2.30 3.42
C ASN A 43 7.76 3.82 3.51
N GLU A 44 8.61 4.37 4.38
CA GLU A 44 8.65 5.81 4.68
C GLU A 44 9.37 6.63 3.59
N ARG A 45 9.83 5.98 2.52
CA ARG A 45 10.47 6.64 1.38
C ARG A 45 9.94 6.08 0.06
N TYR A 46 9.74 6.95 -0.93
CA TYR A 46 9.60 6.48 -2.32
C TYR A 46 10.94 5.92 -2.79
N ASP A 47 10.91 4.75 -3.42
CA ASP A 47 12.05 4.02 -3.94
C ASP A 47 11.84 3.58 -5.40
N GLY A 48 12.89 3.01 -6.01
CA GLY A 48 12.86 2.47 -7.36
C GLY A 48 12.39 3.48 -8.40
N TRP A 49 11.47 3.05 -9.28
CA TRP A 49 10.96 3.92 -10.35
C TRP A 49 10.11 5.08 -9.83
N LYS A 50 9.49 4.97 -8.64
CA LYS A 50 8.72 6.07 -8.06
C LYS A 50 9.66 7.19 -7.59
N GLU A 51 10.77 6.86 -6.93
CA GLU A 51 11.80 7.83 -6.53
C GLU A 51 12.29 8.63 -7.74
N GLU A 52 12.70 7.93 -8.79
CA GLU A 52 13.26 8.57 -9.97
C GLU A 52 12.23 9.46 -10.70
N CYS A 53 10.97 9.02 -10.80
CA CYS A 53 9.89 9.87 -11.32
C CYS A 53 9.74 11.18 -10.52
N LEU A 54 9.78 11.10 -9.19
CA LEU A 54 9.67 12.27 -8.33
C LEU A 54 10.87 13.21 -8.46
N ARG A 55 12.09 12.66 -8.55
CA ARG A 55 13.30 13.47 -8.77
C ARG A 55 13.26 14.23 -10.09
N ILE A 56 12.83 13.56 -11.17
CA ILE A 56 12.65 14.19 -12.48
C ILE A 56 11.59 15.27 -12.40
N LEU A 57 10.42 14.98 -11.82
CA LEU A 57 9.35 15.95 -11.65
C LEU A 57 9.81 17.17 -10.86
N ARG A 58 10.54 16.97 -9.76
CA ARG A 58 11.09 18.07 -8.96
C ARG A 58 12.08 18.92 -9.76
N SER A 59 12.96 18.30 -10.55
CA SER A 59 13.91 19.01 -11.42
C SER A 59 13.24 19.80 -12.55
N LYS A 60 12.01 19.40 -12.92
CA LYS A 60 11.19 19.98 -13.99
C LYS A 60 10.02 20.79 -13.46
N PHE A 61 10.00 21.08 -12.16
CA PHE A 61 8.99 21.92 -11.52
C PHE A 61 9.61 23.28 -11.20
N ASP A 62 8.93 24.34 -11.60
CA ASP A 62 9.29 25.71 -11.25
C ASP A 62 8.42 26.16 -10.07
N ASP A 63 9.05 26.27 -8.90
CA ASP A 63 8.39 26.73 -7.66
C ASP A 63 7.86 28.17 -7.77
N THR A 64 8.40 28.99 -8.68
CA THR A 64 7.98 30.40 -8.88
C THR A 64 6.68 30.50 -9.65
N THR A 65 6.57 29.73 -10.74
CA THR A 65 5.38 29.71 -11.60
C THR A 65 4.36 28.65 -11.20
N GLY A 66 4.74 27.72 -10.31
CA GLY A 66 3.92 26.58 -9.90
C GLY A 66 3.65 25.61 -11.05
N SER A 67 4.53 25.55 -12.04
CA SER A 67 4.30 24.85 -13.30
C SER A 67 5.38 23.81 -13.59
N PHE A 68 4.99 22.80 -14.38
CA PHE A 68 5.92 21.79 -14.87
C PHE A 68 6.39 22.12 -16.27
N ALA A 69 7.61 21.71 -16.60
CA ALA A 69 8.08 21.63 -17.97
C ALA A 69 7.12 20.80 -18.86
N PRO A 70 7.15 20.99 -20.18
CA PRO A 70 6.34 20.22 -21.12
C PRO A 70 6.51 18.70 -20.92
N ASP A 71 5.42 17.94 -21.09
CA ASP A 71 5.42 16.49 -20.89
C ASP A 71 6.47 15.78 -21.76
N LYS A 72 6.76 16.32 -22.96
CA LYS A 72 7.81 15.81 -23.82
C LYS A 72 9.18 15.79 -23.14
N GLU A 73 9.55 16.87 -22.45
CA GLU A 73 10.83 16.96 -21.74
C GLU A 73 10.89 16.03 -20.53
N ILE A 74 9.77 15.87 -19.81
CA ILE A 74 9.66 14.93 -18.68
C ILE A 74 9.85 13.49 -19.19
N LEU A 75 9.24 13.16 -20.33
CA LEU A 75 9.36 11.84 -20.96
C LEU A 75 10.77 11.57 -21.49
N GLU A 76 11.43 12.58 -22.05
CA GLU A 76 12.83 12.48 -22.48
C GLU A 76 13.74 12.26 -21.27
N ALA A 77 13.56 13.01 -20.19
CA ALA A 77 14.30 12.81 -18.95
C ALA A 77 14.10 11.40 -18.36
N LEU A 78 12.88 10.87 -18.37
CA LEU A 78 12.61 9.49 -17.93
C LEU A 78 13.34 8.45 -18.77
N LYS A 79 13.36 8.62 -20.11
CA LYS A 79 14.09 7.72 -21.01
C LYS A 79 15.61 7.79 -20.80
N SER A 80 16.13 8.94 -20.40
CA SER A 80 17.56 9.12 -20.12
C SER A 80 17.96 8.75 -18.68
N SER A 81 16.99 8.49 -17.81
CA SER A 81 17.20 8.15 -16.40
C SER A 81 17.59 6.67 -16.19
N SER A 82 17.84 6.31 -14.92
CA SER A 82 18.03 4.93 -14.48
C SER A 82 16.88 4.00 -14.92
N ILE A 83 15.63 4.49 -14.88
CA ILE A 83 14.45 3.73 -15.33
C ILE A 83 14.52 3.42 -16.83
N GLY A 84 15.00 4.40 -17.63
CA GLY A 84 15.09 4.28 -19.09
C GLY A 84 16.05 3.18 -19.58
N ASN A 85 17.07 2.89 -18.77
CA ASN A 85 18.06 1.86 -19.03
C ASN A 85 17.65 0.47 -18.49
N ASP A 86 16.51 0.38 -17.79
CA ASP A 86 16.01 -0.89 -17.25
C ASP A 86 15.47 -1.80 -18.36
N ALA A 87 15.78 -3.10 -18.29
CA ALA A 87 15.30 -4.09 -19.26
C ALA A 87 13.75 -4.13 -19.35
N ASN A 88 13.07 -3.74 -18.27
CA ASN A 88 11.61 -3.70 -18.16
C ASN A 88 11.04 -2.30 -18.42
N PHE A 89 11.79 -1.38 -19.03
CA PHE A 89 11.37 0.01 -19.24
C PHE A 89 9.95 0.14 -19.80
N LYS A 90 9.56 -0.66 -20.80
CA LYS A 90 8.19 -0.60 -21.38
C LYS A 90 7.09 -0.89 -20.35
N GLN A 91 7.34 -1.79 -19.41
CA GLN A 91 6.39 -2.10 -18.34
C GLN A 91 6.40 -0.99 -17.29
N ILE A 92 7.59 -0.55 -16.87
CA ILE A 92 7.74 0.52 -15.88
C ILE A 92 7.14 1.82 -16.41
N GLN A 93 7.33 2.15 -17.69
CA GLN A 93 6.76 3.33 -18.32
C GLN A 93 5.22 3.37 -18.23
N LYS A 94 4.54 2.21 -18.36
CA LYS A 94 3.08 2.14 -18.16
C LYS A 94 2.64 2.45 -16.73
N LEU A 95 3.52 2.25 -15.75
CA LEU A 95 3.31 2.59 -14.34
C LEU A 95 3.69 4.05 -14.04
N CYS A 96 4.75 4.56 -14.67
CA CYS A 96 5.21 5.94 -14.48
C CYS A 96 4.16 6.96 -14.91
N MET A 97 3.49 6.76 -16.05
CA MET A 97 2.53 7.73 -16.58
C MET A 97 1.37 8.07 -15.63
N PRO A 98 0.60 7.09 -15.10
CA PRO A 98 -0.45 7.40 -14.15
C PRO A 98 0.10 7.99 -12.84
N PHE A 99 1.29 7.53 -12.39
CA PHE A 99 1.93 8.08 -11.19
C PHE A 99 2.37 9.53 -11.35
N ILE A 100 2.98 9.87 -12.49
CA ILE A 100 3.37 11.24 -12.83
C ILE A 100 2.15 12.13 -12.90
N LYS A 101 1.07 11.70 -13.57
CA LYS A 101 -0.17 12.45 -13.61
C LYS A 101 -0.71 12.72 -12.21
N PHE A 102 -0.81 11.67 -11.38
CA PHE A 102 -1.23 11.77 -9.99
C PHE A 102 -0.37 12.80 -9.22
N LYS A 103 0.96 12.74 -9.35
CA LYS A 103 1.86 13.66 -8.66
C LYS A 103 1.80 15.09 -9.18
N LYS A 104 1.59 15.29 -10.49
CA LYS A 104 1.35 16.63 -11.05
C LYS A 104 0.05 17.23 -10.52
N ASP A 105 -1.00 16.43 -10.38
CA ASP A 105 -2.28 16.89 -9.81
C ASP A 105 -2.14 17.20 -8.32
N GLU A 106 -1.48 16.35 -7.54
CA GLU A 106 -1.17 16.60 -6.13
C GLU A 106 -0.32 17.88 -5.95
N THR A 107 0.66 18.11 -6.82
CA THR A 107 1.51 19.32 -6.79
C THR A 107 0.69 20.60 -7.01
N LYS A 108 -0.40 20.56 -7.80
CA LYS A 108 -1.29 21.73 -7.96
C LYS A 108 -2.04 22.06 -6.67
N GLU A 109 -2.33 21.05 -5.85
CA GLU A 109 -3.09 21.21 -4.60
C GLU A 109 -2.20 21.61 -3.43
N VAL A 110 -1.04 20.96 -3.26
CA VAL A 110 -0.17 21.15 -2.08
C VAL A 110 1.18 21.81 -2.37
N GLY A 111 1.50 22.09 -3.64
CA GLY A 111 2.75 22.67 -4.10
C GLY A 111 3.89 21.65 -4.22
N GLY A 112 5.12 22.15 -4.39
CA GLY A 112 6.32 21.33 -4.64
C GLY A 112 6.60 20.23 -3.61
N ARG A 113 6.04 20.33 -2.39
CA ARG A 113 6.14 19.30 -1.34
C ARG A 113 5.52 17.95 -1.75
N ALA A 114 4.57 17.95 -2.69
CA ALA A 114 4.00 16.72 -3.25
C ALA A 114 5.06 15.80 -3.89
N LEU A 115 6.18 16.42 -4.29
CA LEU A 115 7.30 15.77 -4.96
C LEU A 115 8.37 15.28 -3.99
N ASP A 116 8.19 15.51 -2.68
CA ASP A 116 9.14 15.06 -1.67
C ASP A 116 9.15 13.52 -1.58
N LEU A 117 10.34 12.97 -1.37
CA LEU A 117 10.53 11.52 -1.32
C LEU A 117 10.02 10.88 -0.03
N LYS A 118 9.71 11.70 0.98
CA LYS A 118 9.23 11.29 2.31
C LYS A 118 8.13 12.22 2.76
N LEU A 119 7.27 11.74 3.64
CA LEU A 119 6.32 12.59 4.35
C LEU A 119 7.05 13.55 5.31
N PRO A 120 6.44 14.70 5.66
CA PRO A 120 7.03 15.65 6.60
C PRO A 120 7.00 15.17 8.07
N PHE A 121 6.61 13.91 8.32
CA PHE A 121 6.57 13.25 9.62
C PHE A 121 6.90 11.76 9.46
N GLY A 122 7.27 11.10 10.57
CA GLY A 122 7.48 9.65 10.61
C GLY A 122 6.16 8.89 10.58
N GLU A 123 5.85 8.23 9.48
CA GLU A 123 4.60 7.48 9.31
C GLU A 123 4.54 6.28 10.27
N ILE A 124 5.66 5.59 10.48
CA ILE A 124 5.73 4.46 11.42
C ILE A 124 5.49 4.94 12.85
N GLU A 125 6.10 6.05 13.25
CA GLU A 125 5.95 6.63 14.59
C GLU A 125 4.49 7.02 14.86
N VAL A 126 3.89 7.78 13.95
CA VAL A 126 2.49 8.20 14.05
C VAL A 126 1.54 7.00 14.14
N LEU A 127 1.75 5.96 13.33
CA LEU A 127 0.91 4.76 13.40
C LEU A 127 1.10 4.00 14.72
N LYS A 128 2.33 3.91 15.22
CA LYS A 128 2.63 3.27 16.52
C LYS A 128 1.97 4.00 17.68
N GLU A 129 2.02 5.33 17.69
CA GLU A 129 1.34 6.15 18.72
C GLU A 129 -0.18 5.96 18.73
N ASN A 130 -0.77 5.55 17.60
CA ASN A 130 -2.21 5.39 17.43
C ASN A 130 -2.68 3.92 17.38
N ILE A 131 -1.84 2.95 17.77
CA ILE A 131 -2.15 1.52 17.71
C ILE A 131 -3.46 1.17 18.43
N ASP A 132 -3.72 1.72 19.62
CA ASP A 132 -4.93 1.40 20.39
C ASP A 132 -6.21 1.89 19.71
N VAL A 133 -6.13 3.02 19.01
CA VAL A 133 -7.24 3.55 18.20
C VAL A 133 -7.50 2.62 17.03
N ILE A 134 -6.45 2.20 16.32
CA ILE A 134 -6.53 1.27 15.17
C ILE A 134 -7.13 -0.07 15.62
N LYS A 135 -6.63 -0.65 16.71
CA LYS A 135 -7.15 -1.90 17.30
C LYS A 135 -8.64 -1.79 17.58
N ARG A 136 -9.07 -0.76 18.31
CA ARG A 136 -10.47 -0.56 18.68
C ARG A 136 -11.38 -0.35 17.47
N GLN A 137 -10.97 0.48 16.51
CA GLN A 137 -11.81 0.80 15.35
C GLN A 137 -11.94 -0.39 14.38
N LEU A 138 -10.90 -1.21 14.27
CA LEU A 138 -10.90 -2.38 13.38
C LEU A 138 -11.30 -3.68 14.09
N GLY A 139 -11.55 -3.64 15.42
CA GLY A 139 -11.91 -4.82 16.21
C GLY A 139 -10.79 -5.87 16.30
N LEU A 140 -9.53 -5.41 16.29
CA LEU A 140 -8.34 -6.25 16.34
C LEU A 140 -7.83 -6.38 17.77
N GLU A 141 -7.29 -7.55 18.10
CA GLU A 141 -6.63 -7.84 19.37
C GLU A 141 -5.15 -7.44 19.31
N HIS A 142 -4.51 -7.70 18.16
CA HIS A 142 -3.09 -7.43 17.95
C HIS A 142 -2.86 -6.61 16.68
N VAL A 143 -1.94 -5.65 16.75
CA VAL A 143 -1.52 -4.83 15.62
C VAL A 143 -0.02 -4.59 15.72
N GLU A 144 0.70 -4.79 14.62
CA GLU A 144 2.10 -4.41 14.47
C GLU A 144 2.26 -3.43 13.32
N VAL A 145 3.12 -2.43 13.53
CA VAL A 145 3.56 -1.51 12.48
C VAL A 145 5.01 -1.85 12.14
N LEU A 146 5.23 -2.26 10.90
CA LEU A 146 6.41 -2.94 10.39
C LEU A 146 7.05 -2.14 9.26
N CYS A 147 8.37 -2.16 9.20
CA CYS A 147 9.14 -1.54 8.13
C CYS A 147 9.17 -2.46 6.89
N ALA A 148 8.66 -1.99 5.77
CA ALA A 148 8.57 -2.77 4.54
C ALA A 148 9.91 -2.94 3.81
N THR A 149 10.97 -2.25 4.27
CA THR A 149 12.33 -2.38 3.75
C THR A 149 13.24 -3.18 4.68
N ASP A 150 12.79 -3.51 5.89
CA ASP A 150 13.54 -4.36 6.81
C ASP A 150 13.18 -5.83 6.56
N ASP A 151 14.18 -6.67 6.32
CA ASP A 151 13.95 -8.07 5.96
C ASP A 151 13.33 -8.89 7.09
N SER A 152 13.62 -8.55 8.35
CA SER A 152 13.06 -9.25 9.51
C SER A 152 11.57 -8.95 9.68
N ASP A 153 11.20 -7.68 9.51
CA ASP A 153 9.81 -7.23 9.51
C ASP A 153 9.05 -7.78 8.29
N ARG A 154 9.61 -7.68 7.08
CA ARG A 154 9.01 -8.24 5.86
C ARG A 154 8.74 -9.73 5.97
N SER A 155 9.65 -10.48 6.60
CA SER A 155 9.49 -11.91 6.82
C SER A 155 8.17 -12.20 7.52
N LYS A 156 7.72 -11.34 8.46
CA LYS A 156 6.47 -11.49 9.22
C LYS A 156 5.20 -11.57 8.37
N SER A 157 5.24 -11.14 7.12
CA SER A 157 4.14 -11.36 6.19
C SER A 157 3.92 -12.85 5.84
N GLY A 158 4.92 -13.70 6.07
CA GLY A 158 4.88 -15.14 5.84
C GLY A 158 4.38 -15.50 4.44
N PRO A 159 3.31 -16.31 4.31
CA PRO A 159 2.77 -16.69 3.00
C PRO A 159 2.15 -15.52 2.22
N HIS A 160 1.97 -14.35 2.85
CA HIS A 160 1.36 -13.17 2.25
C HIS A 160 2.38 -12.18 1.68
N ILE A 161 3.68 -12.50 1.67
CA ILE A 161 4.76 -11.64 1.11
C ILE A 161 4.48 -11.15 -0.31
N SER A 162 3.78 -11.96 -1.12
CA SER A 162 3.37 -11.60 -2.48
C SER A 162 2.51 -10.34 -2.55
N LEU A 163 1.73 -10.02 -1.50
CA LEU A 163 0.96 -8.78 -1.42
C LEU A 163 1.86 -7.55 -1.37
N LEU A 164 2.98 -7.63 -0.63
CA LEU A 164 3.97 -6.55 -0.55
C LEU A 164 4.74 -6.38 -1.86
N THR A 165 4.89 -7.45 -2.66
CA THR A 165 5.53 -7.36 -3.98
C THR A 165 4.58 -6.84 -5.05
N GLN A 166 3.31 -7.27 -5.03
CA GLN A 166 2.30 -6.86 -6.02
C GLN A 166 1.80 -5.44 -5.82
N ASN A 167 1.68 -5.02 -4.56
CA ASN A 167 1.31 -3.66 -4.18
C ASN A 167 2.29 -3.15 -3.13
N PRO A 168 3.49 -2.70 -3.53
CA PRO A 168 4.49 -2.21 -2.59
C PRO A 168 3.99 -0.98 -1.83
N PRO A 169 4.13 -0.95 -0.49
CA PRO A 169 3.79 0.23 0.30
C PRO A 169 4.64 1.41 -0.15
N SER A 170 4.06 2.60 -0.03
CA SER A 170 4.75 3.87 -0.32
C SER A 170 4.31 4.91 0.71
N PRO A 171 5.05 6.01 0.88
CA PRO A 171 4.71 7.03 1.87
C PRO A 171 3.24 7.47 1.76
N GLY A 172 2.51 7.44 2.87
CA GLY A 172 1.08 7.78 2.97
C GLY A 172 0.13 6.72 2.42
N ASN A 173 0.65 5.59 1.94
CA ASN A 173 -0.13 4.45 1.46
C ASN A 173 0.46 3.13 1.97
N PRO A 174 0.23 2.80 3.25
CA PRO A 174 0.71 1.57 3.86
C PRO A 174 -0.12 0.38 3.37
N VAL A 175 0.44 -0.82 3.51
CA VAL A 175 -0.22 -2.09 3.17
C VAL A 175 -0.50 -2.86 4.44
N ALA A 176 -1.74 -3.28 4.63
CA ALA A 176 -2.14 -4.06 5.80
C ALA A 176 -2.51 -5.48 5.42
N ILE A 177 -2.03 -6.43 6.23
CA ILE A 177 -2.34 -7.85 6.13
C ILE A 177 -3.07 -8.24 7.41
N PHE A 178 -4.28 -8.79 7.26
CA PHE A 178 -5.08 -9.24 8.39
C PHE A 178 -5.03 -10.76 8.49
N LEU A 179 -4.75 -11.25 9.69
CA LEU A 179 -4.51 -12.66 9.99
C LEU A 179 -5.40 -13.10 11.14
N SER A 180 -5.73 -14.38 11.15
CA SER A 180 -6.20 -15.04 12.36
C SER A 180 -5.07 -15.21 13.37
N LYS A 181 -5.44 -15.43 14.64
CA LYS A 181 -4.46 -15.72 15.71
C LYS A 181 -3.66 -16.99 15.42
N ALA A 182 -4.29 -17.99 14.81
CA ALA A 182 -3.65 -19.23 14.40
C ALA A 182 -2.61 -19.00 13.30
N GLU A 183 -2.96 -18.25 12.25
CA GLU A 183 -2.02 -17.88 11.18
C GLU A 183 -0.83 -17.09 11.72
N PHE A 184 -1.08 -16.12 12.59
CA PHE A 184 -0.03 -15.29 13.20
C PHE A 184 0.93 -16.12 14.08
N SER A 185 0.40 -17.07 14.85
CA SER A 185 1.23 -17.95 15.69
C SER A 185 2.06 -18.94 14.84
N ALA A 186 1.52 -19.40 13.72
CA ALA A 186 2.20 -20.30 12.80
C ALA A 186 3.37 -19.62 12.05
N THR A 187 3.34 -18.30 11.90
CA THR A 187 4.43 -17.53 11.29
C THR A 187 5.72 -17.47 12.14
N GLY A 188 5.66 -17.87 13.42
CA GLY A 188 6.83 -18.25 14.23
C GLY A 188 7.99 -17.26 14.25
N TYR A 189 7.79 -16.13 14.96
CA TYR A 189 8.87 -15.26 15.44
C TYR A 189 8.95 -15.30 16.96
#